data_AF-A0AAT9I6W4-F1
#
_entry.id   AF-A0AAT9I6W4-F1
#
_cell.length_a   1.000
_cell.length_b   1.000
_cell.length_c   1.000
_cell.angle_alpha   90.00
_cell.angle_beta   90.00
_cell.angle_gamma   90.00
#
_symmetry.space_group_name_H-M   'P 1'
#
loop_
_entity.id
_entity.type
_entity.pdbx_description
1 polymer ?
#
loop_
_entity_poly.entity_id
_entity_poly.type
_entity_poly.pdbx_seq_one_letter_code
_entity_poly.pdbx_strand_id
1 'polypeptide(L)'
;MQPRSPSKEPNRRVDVSAANHAGTNGVAIQLKGGLLPTSAAMTAISSKGLLTAVISNTKTYEDIVDSVAEYHSNALPATEYGRQLVKLQSIDQQISTWEGKHGPVTQAVVPRALLGLSDTDKRRQVLSNMRQQVVLESQAVKDQGHLAATAEHQADRAALTQHVTDALGTNDRRLRNSAEWILTAHKTQLFAITPTGDSYARLLRAGKDPAKDEAFFPPGTGGAGDITAAALTYNKNDLTDNSNINLYNNGKITGGWNNPGYVAVTKASSKSRDAIWEVIRHEVQHDADKHKGREAFAGLRQTGEAFDTLGITHKDIDDMVAGGAQQLATYQQLMLSLGGKPQVLAAVNAAKVEGARAMAEVNLSKYKTEYRAYSYQEGDMPGAYAALDNSVQNRPYGAHNFSERQLAIFRHIYDGYGHTKKGWDENVTLASGVTFQQAVVNYWNPDNEGANKYNSARIDDFYLALDQLGAKEALTGTETKHNLDAAPVSAAGKEHDVASVGVVALMNVAAQLTKEDANYLLHESPLYTNKINSHLDDPAKQQVIARITQIANS
;
A
#
# COMPACT_ATOMS: atom_id res chain seq x y z
N MET A 1 3.57 -34.88 -59.87
CA MET A 1 4.03 -35.38 -58.56
C MET A 1 3.87 -34.26 -57.56
N GLN A 2 2.89 -34.39 -56.66
CA GLN A 2 2.50 -33.34 -55.70
C GLN A 2 3.51 -33.23 -54.55
N PRO A 3 3.74 -32.03 -53.99
CA PRO A 3 4.62 -31.82 -52.86
C PRO A 3 3.95 -32.28 -51.56
N ARG A 4 4.74 -32.94 -50.70
CA ARG A 4 4.32 -33.48 -49.41
C ARG A 4 4.08 -32.35 -48.40
N SER A 5 2.94 -32.43 -47.72
CA SER A 5 2.55 -31.59 -46.59
C SER A 5 3.52 -31.74 -45.40
N PRO A 6 3.78 -30.67 -44.62
CA PRO A 6 4.52 -30.78 -43.37
C PRO A 6 3.64 -31.42 -42.29
N SER A 7 4.20 -32.39 -41.59
CA SER A 7 3.61 -33.04 -40.42
C SER A 7 3.41 -32.03 -39.29
N LYS A 8 2.18 -31.94 -38.78
CA LYS A 8 1.84 -31.25 -37.53
C LYS A 8 2.58 -31.91 -36.37
N GLU A 9 3.45 -31.16 -35.71
CA GLU A 9 3.95 -31.50 -34.37
C GLU A 9 2.77 -31.50 -33.38
N PRO A 10 2.71 -32.47 -32.46
CA PRO A 10 1.71 -32.46 -31.41
C PRO A 10 2.09 -31.38 -30.38
N ASN A 11 1.19 -30.42 -30.20
CA ASN A 11 1.16 -29.49 -29.09
C ASN A 11 1.37 -30.25 -27.77
N ARG A 12 2.58 -30.13 -27.22
CA ARG A 12 2.91 -30.61 -25.87
C ARG A 12 2.25 -29.64 -24.89
N ARG A 13 0.96 -29.86 -24.62
CA ARG A 13 0.30 -29.29 -23.44
C ARG A 13 1.16 -29.68 -22.24
N VAL A 14 1.81 -28.69 -21.63
CA VAL A 14 2.30 -28.82 -20.27
C VAL A 14 1.04 -28.94 -19.43
N ASP A 15 0.78 -30.15 -18.96
CA ASP A 15 -0.32 -30.47 -18.09
C ASP A 15 0.01 -29.86 -16.71
N VAL A 16 -0.44 -28.65 -16.44
CA VAL A 16 -0.31 -27.96 -15.14
C VAL A 16 -1.39 -28.45 -14.16
N SER A 17 -1.93 -29.65 -14.36
CA SER A 17 -2.92 -30.28 -13.46
C SER A 17 -2.34 -30.71 -12.11
N ALA A 18 -1.05 -30.47 -11.83
CA ALA A 18 -0.42 -30.78 -10.55
C ALA A 18 -0.59 -29.70 -9.45
N ALA A 19 -1.25 -28.56 -9.71
CA ALA A 19 -1.40 -27.49 -8.71
C ALA A 19 -2.81 -27.34 -8.11
N ASN A 20 -3.84 -28.01 -8.65
CA ASN A 20 -5.24 -27.79 -8.22
C ASN A 20 -5.87 -28.93 -7.41
N HIS A 21 -5.07 -29.80 -6.80
CA HIS A 21 -5.51 -30.81 -5.83
C HIS A 21 -4.68 -30.79 -4.54
N ALA A 22 -4.46 -29.59 -3.98
CA ALA A 22 -4.47 -29.47 -2.52
C ALA A 22 -5.95 -29.48 -2.09
N GLY A 23 -6.63 -30.63 -2.11
CA GLY A 23 -6.34 -31.67 -1.15
C GLY A 23 -6.82 -31.18 0.21
N THR A 24 -8.14 -31.14 0.40
CA THR A 24 -8.87 -30.94 1.66
C THR A 24 -8.64 -32.09 2.66
N ASN A 25 -7.44 -32.68 2.67
CA ASN A 25 -7.10 -33.84 3.48
C ASN A 25 -6.15 -33.45 4.60
N GLY A 26 -6.76 -33.26 5.76
CA GLY A 26 -6.10 -32.99 7.03
C GLY A 26 -6.50 -31.64 7.56
N VAL A 27 -7.72 -31.54 8.09
CA VAL A 27 -7.95 -30.61 9.21
C VAL A 27 -6.97 -31.08 10.29
N ALA A 28 -5.75 -30.56 10.27
CA ALA A 28 -4.93 -30.51 11.47
C ALA A 28 -5.73 -29.63 12.41
N ILE A 29 -6.66 -30.26 13.16
CA ILE A 29 -7.39 -29.60 14.23
C ILE A 29 -6.28 -29.06 15.11
N GLN A 30 -6.15 -27.76 15.05
CA GLN A 30 -5.16 -27.01 15.79
C GLN A 30 -5.49 -27.17 17.26
N LEU A 31 -4.69 -27.99 17.92
CA LEU A 31 -4.75 -28.17 19.35
C LEU A 31 -3.90 -27.04 19.94
N LYS A 32 -4.48 -26.29 20.90
CA LYS A 32 -3.68 -25.73 22.02
C LYS A 32 -2.66 -26.80 22.35
N GLY A 33 -1.37 -26.45 22.48
CA GLY A 33 -0.27 -27.43 22.64
C GLY A 33 -0.59 -28.48 23.70
N GLY A 34 -1.51 -28.17 24.62
CA GLY A 34 -2.08 -29.10 25.58
C GLY A 34 -1.08 -29.38 26.68
N LEU A 35 -0.04 -28.54 26.75
CA LEU A 35 1.06 -28.63 27.69
C LEU A 35 0.67 -27.97 29.01
N LEU A 36 -0.27 -27.02 28.97
CA LEU A 36 -0.83 -26.41 30.18
C LEU A 36 -1.73 -27.39 30.94
N PRO A 37 -1.52 -27.57 32.26
CA PRO A 37 -2.40 -28.38 33.07
C PRO A 37 -3.76 -27.69 33.21
N THR A 38 -4.84 -28.47 33.20
CA THR A 38 -6.20 -27.94 33.34
C THR A 38 -6.41 -27.31 34.72
N SER A 39 -7.35 -26.37 34.83
CA SER A 39 -7.73 -25.77 36.12
C SER A 39 -8.18 -26.83 37.15
N ALA A 40 -8.80 -27.92 36.69
CA ALA A 40 -9.14 -29.07 37.52
C ALA A 40 -7.90 -29.77 38.10
N ALA A 41 -6.87 -30.01 37.28
CA ALA A 41 -5.60 -30.58 37.73
C ALA A 41 -4.88 -29.66 38.72
N MET A 42 -4.86 -28.34 38.47
CA MET A 42 -4.30 -27.37 39.41
C MET A 42 -5.03 -27.37 40.76
N THR A 43 -6.37 -27.40 40.71
CA THR A 43 -7.24 -27.40 41.89
C THR A 43 -7.06 -28.67 42.73
N ALA A 44 -6.85 -29.82 42.09
CA ALA A 44 -6.64 -31.09 42.76
C ALA A 44 -5.33 -31.11 43.57
N ILE A 45 -4.27 -30.44 43.07
CA ILE A 45 -2.96 -30.41 43.73
C ILE A 45 -2.92 -29.40 44.89
N SER A 46 -3.61 -28.27 44.77
CA SER A 46 -3.52 -27.19 45.77
C SER A 46 -4.50 -27.31 46.95
N SER A 47 -5.30 -28.39 47.02
CA SER A 47 -6.41 -28.57 47.98
C SER A 47 -7.43 -27.43 47.96
N LYS A 48 -8.57 -27.65 47.31
CA LYS A 48 -9.68 -26.68 47.25
C LYS A 48 -10.33 -26.55 48.64
N GLY A 49 -9.90 -25.59 49.42
CA GLY A 49 -10.58 -25.21 50.66
C GLY A 49 -9.63 -24.85 51.79
N LEU A 50 -9.39 -23.54 51.96
CA LEU A 50 -9.20 -22.87 53.26
C LEU A 50 -8.99 -21.35 53.13
N LEU A 51 -9.44 -20.72 52.05
CA LEU A 51 -9.46 -19.26 51.92
C LEU A 51 -10.83 -18.77 51.47
N THR A 52 -11.83 -19.00 52.31
CA THR A 52 -12.93 -18.05 52.46
C THR A 52 -12.38 -16.81 53.17
N ALA A 53 -11.51 -16.04 52.50
CA ALA A 53 -10.94 -14.81 53.04
C ALA A 53 -11.43 -13.63 52.21
N VAL A 54 -12.51 -13.06 52.72
CA VAL A 54 -13.31 -11.92 52.28
C VAL A 54 -12.54 -10.59 52.15
N ILE A 55 -11.21 -10.52 52.29
CA ILE A 55 -10.54 -9.22 52.43
C ILE A 55 -9.18 -9.18 51.72
N SER A 56 -9.19 -8.76 50.45
CA SER A 56 -8.28 -7.73 49.87
C SER A 56 -8.23 -7.86 48.35
N ASN A 57 -8.12 -6.71 47.65
CA ASN A 57 -7.92 -6.55 46.20
C ASN A 57 -6.57 -7.13 45.68
N THR A 58 -6.09 -8.24 46.23
CA THR A 58 -4.81 -8.81 45.84
C THR A 58 -5.03 -9.95 44.85
N LYS A 59 -4.40 -9.87 43.67
CA LYS A 59 -4.42 -10.97 42.70
C LYS A 59 -3.98 -12.28 43.36
N THR A 60 -4.83 -13.29 43.35
CA THR A 60 -4.62 -14.54 44.10
C THR A 60 -4.17 -15.69 43.19
N TYR A 61 -3.80 -16.82 43.80
CA TYR A 61 -3.53 -18.07 43.07
C TYR A 61 -4.76 -18.51 42.24
N GLU A 62 -5.96 -18.24 42.73
CA GLU A 62 -7.23 -18.53 42.07
C GLU A 62 -7.41 -17.72 40.77
N ASP A 63 -6.97 -16.46 40.70
CA ASP A 63 -6.99 -15.68 39.45
C ASP A 63 -6.11 -16.31 38.34
N ILE A 64 -5.00 -16.94 38.73
CA ILE A 64 -4.12 -17.67 37.81
C ILE A 64 -4.86 -18.92 37.29
N VAL A 65 -5.50 -19.67 38.20
CA VAL A 65 -6.30 -20.85 37.83
C VAL A 65 -7.45 -20.48 36.90
N ASP A 66 -8.15 -19.38 37.16
CA ASP A 66 -9.24 -18.89 36.32
C ASP A 66 -8.73 -18.42 34.95
N SER A 67 -7.56 -17.76 34.92
CA SER A 67 -6.92 -17.36 33.66
C SER A 67 -6.49 -18.58 32.81
N VAL A 68 -6.04 -19.66 33.45
CA VAL A 68 -5.75 -20.93 32.78
C VAL A 68 -7.04 -21.60 32.29
N ALA A 69 -8.11 -21.58 33.10
CA ALA A 69 -9.42 -22.10 32.68
C ALA A 69 -9.94 -21.36 31.45
N GLU A 70 -9.84 -20.03 31.44
CA GLU A 70 -10.20 -19.18 30.32
C GLU A 70 -9.34 -19.48 29.09
N TYR A 71 -8.03 -19.66 29.26
CA TYR A 71 -7.14 -20.09 28.17
C TYR A 71 -7.60 -21.40 27.54
N HIS A 72 -8.04 -22.38 28.33
CA HIS A 72 -8.54 -23.66 27.82
C HIS A 72 -9.98 -23.60 27.29
N SER A 73 -10.77 -22.59 27.66
CA SER A 73 -12.15 -22.43 27.21
C SER A 73 -12.26 -22.23 25.69
N ASN A 74 -13.46 -22.44 25.14
CA ASN A 74 -13.77 -22.19 23.72
C ASN A 74 -13.85 -20.69 23.37
N ALA A 75 -13.66 -19.78 24.35
CA ALA A 75 -13.72 -18.34 24.10
C ALA A 75 -12.54 -17.81 23.27
N LEU A 76 -11.43 -18.56 23.21
CA LEU A 76 -10.28 -18.25 22.37
C LEU A 76 -10.20 -19.27 21.21
N PRO A 77 -10.55 -18.88 19.97
CA PRO A 77 -10.43 -19.73 18.81
C PRO A 77 -8.99 -20.26 18.63
N ALA A 78 -8.87 -21.51 18.19
CA ALA A 78 -7.57 -22.16 18.00
C ALA A 78 -6.66 -21.44 16.99
N THR A 79 -7.25 -20.69 16.05
CA THR A 79 -6.56 -19.92 15.01
C THR A 79 -6.15 -18.51 15.44
N GLU A 80 -6.55 -18.04 16.63
CA GLU A 80 -6.25 -16.70 17.13
C GLU A 80 -4.94 -16.69 17.93
N TYR A 81 -3.81 -17.07 17.30
CA TYR A 81 -2.53 -17.27 17.99
C TYR A 81 -2.06 -16.03 18.75
N GLY A 82 -2.18 -14.84 18.16
CA GLY A 82 -1.82 -13.60 18.84
C GLY A 82 -2.63 -13.35 20.13
N ARG A 83 -3.91 -13.72 20.18
CA ARG A 83 -4.71 -13.63 21.43
C ARG A 83 -4.28 -14.69 22.44
N GLN A 84 -4.00 -15.91 21.97
CA GLN A 84 -3.46 -16.97 22.82
C GLN A 84 -2.13 -16.54 23.47
N LEU A 85 -1.21 -15.95 22.70
CA LEU A 85 0.06 -15.42 23.21
C LEU A 85 -0.13 -14.34 24.27
N VAL A 86 -1.06 -13.40 24.07
CA VAL A 86 -1.37 -12.36 25.07
C VAL A 86 -1.94 -12.98 26.35
N LYS A 87 -2.78 -14.01 26.23
CA LYS A 87 -3.31 -14.71 27.40
C LYS A 87 -2.20 -15.45 28.17
N LEU A 88 -1.30 -16.13 27.46
CA LEU A 88 -0.15 -16.81 28.06
C LEU A 88 0.81 -15.82 28.77
N GLN A 89 1.09 -14.68 28.15
CA GLN A 89 1.87 -13.59 28.77
C GLN A 89 1.18 -13.04 30.03
N SER A 90 -0.15 -12.91 30.01
CA SER A 90 -0.93 -12.49 31.19
C SER A 90 -0.80 -13.50 32.33
N ILE A 91 -0.88 -14.81 32.03
CA ILE A 91 -0.68 -15.87 33.04
C ILE A 91 0.73 -15.79 33.63
N ASP A 92 1.78 -15.69 32.82
CA ASP A 92 3.15 -15.57 33.33
C ASP A 92 3.34 -14.29 34.18
N GLN A 93 2.75 -13.17 33.77
CA GLN A 93 2.79 -11.93 34.55
C GLN A 93 2.07 -12.07 35.90
N GLN A 94 0.96 -12.82 35.96
CA GLN A 94 0.28 -13.11 37.22
C GLN A 94 1.13 -14.00 38.13
N ILE A 95 1.83 -15.01 37.58
CA ILE A 95 2.80 -15.83 38.32
C ILE A 95 3.93 -14.94 38.88
N SER A 96 4.49 -14.04 38.06
CA SER A 96 5.53 -13.09 38.49
C SER A 96 5.04 -12.13 39.59
N THR A 97 3.79 -11.70 39.51
CA THR A 97 3.15 -10.87 40.54
C THR A 97 2.98 -11.65 41.85
N TRP A 98 2.65 -12.94 41.76
CA TRP A 98 2.55 -13.83 42.91
C TRP A 98 3.93 -14.03 43.57
N GLU A 99 5.00 -14.22 42.78
CA GLU A 99 6.36 -14.34 43.29
C GLU A 99 6.84 -13.11 44.06
N GLY A 100 6.53 -11.91 43.56
CA GLY A 100 6.89 -10.67 44.24
C GLY A 100 6.32 -10.57 45.66
N LYS A 101 5.23 -11.29 45.95
CA LYS A 101 4.58 -11.31 47.28
C LYS A 101 4.97 -12.52 48.12
N HIS A 102 5.17 -13.68 47.49
CA HIS A 102 5.31 -14.95 48.18
C HIS A 102 6.71 -15.58 48.04
N GLY A 103 7.64 -14.90 47.39
CA GLY A 103 8.97 -15.40 47.04
C GLY A 103 8.98 -16.22 45.74
N PRO A 104 10.18 -16.52 45.21
CA PRO A 104 10.33 -17.21 43.92
C PRO A 104 9.61 -18.56 43.89
N VAL A 105 8.96 -18.92 42.78
CA VAL A 105 8.34 -20.26 42.63
C VAL A 105 9.40 -21.36 42.55
N THR A 106 10.66 -21.00 42.25
CA THR A 106 11.82 -21.90 42.23
C THR A 106 12.46 -22.11 43.61
N GLN A 107 11.97 -21.42 44.65
CA GLN A 107 12.49 -21.59 46.00
C GLN A 107 12.30 -23.06 46.45
N ALA A 108 13.37 -23.66 46.96
CA ALA A 108 13.34 -25.03 47.47
C ALA A 108 12.24 -25.16 48.54
N VAL A 109 11.34 -26.12 48.31
CA VAL A 109 10.29 -26.47 49.26
C VAL A 109 10.95 -27.22 50.43
N VAL A 110 10.78 -26.73 51.66
CA VAL A 110 11.32 -27.36 52.86
C VAL A 110 10.23 -28.21 53.52
N PRO A 111 10.32 -29.55 53.46
CA PRO A 111 9.35 -30.40 54.15
C PRO A 111 9.44 -30.16 55.66
N ARG A 112 8.33 -29.79 56.30
CA ARG A 112 8.27 -29.78 57.77
C ARG A 112 8.00 -31.22 58.22
N ALA A 113 8.99 -31.83 58.88
CA ALA A 113 9.09 -33.27 59.15
C ALA A 113 7.86 -33.95 59.80
N LEU A 114 6.88 -33.21 60.34
CA LEU A 114 5.65 -33.75 60.93
C LEU A 114 4.33 -33.30 60.26
N LEU A 115 4.34 -32.28 59.37
CA LEU A 115 3.10 -31.61 58.90
C LEU A 115 2.94 -31.59 57.37
N GLY A 116 3.88 -32.19 56.64
CA GLY A 116 3.88 -32.16 55.16
C GLY A 116 4.30 -30.79 54.61
N LEU A 117 3.94 -30.54 53.34
CA LEU A 117 4.22 -29.27 52.67
C LEU A 117 3.22 -28.20 53.12
N SER A 118 3.71 -26.97 53.34
CA SER A 118 2.82 -25.83 53.51
C SER A 118 2.01 -25.59 52.23
N ASP A 119 0.81 -25.00 52.34
CA ASP A 119 0.00 -24.71 51.14
C ASP A 119 0.69 -23.72 50.21
N THR A 120 1.48 -22.79 50.76
CA THR A 120 2.36 -21.92 49.96
C THR A 120 3.36 -22.73 49.17
N ASP A 121 4.00 -23.73 49.76
CA ASP A 121 4.98 -24.58 49.07
C ASP A 121 4.34 -25.47 48.00
N LYS A 122 3.15 -26.02 48.26
CA LYS A 122 2.37 -26.73 47.23
C LYS A 122 2.05 -25.81 46.05
N ARG A 123 1.60 -24.58 46.33
CA ARG A 123 1.33 -23.56 45.30
C ARG A 123 2.61 -23.20 44.53
N ARG A 124 3.76 -23.04 45.19
CA ARG A 124 5.06 -22.81 44.51
C ARG A 124 5.38 -23.93 43.52
N GLN A 125 5.24 -25.18 43.94
CA GLN A 125 5.51 -26.33 43.07
C GLN A 125 4.59 -26.34 41.83
N VAL A 126 3.28 -26.08 42.02
CA VAL A 126 2.32 -25.98 40.90
C VAL A 126 2.68 -24.83 39.98
N LEU A 127 2.97 -23.64 40.52
CA LEU A 127 3.26 -22.45 39.72
C LEU A 127 4.63 -22.54 39.01
N SER A 128 5.62 -23.23 39.60
CA SER A 128 6.91 -23.50 38.96
C SER A 128 6.74 -24.38 37.72
N ASN A 129 6.02 -25.50 37.87
CA ASN A 129 5.67 -26.38 36.75
C ASN A 129 4.83 -25.61 35.71
N MET A 130 3.85 -24.83 36.16
CA MET A 130 3.00 -24.03 35.29
C MET A 130 3.81 -23.06 34.45
N ARG A 131 4.76 -22.31 35.03
CA ARG A 131 5.60 -21.37 34.27
C ARG A 131 6.38 -22.08 33.17
N GLN A 132 6.95 -23.24 33.44
CA GLN A 132 7.63 -24.04 32.41
C GLN A 132 6.66 -24.42 31.28
N GLN A 133 5.45 -24.85 31.61
CA GLN A 133 4.42 -25.19 30.62
C GLN A 133 3.92 -23.97 29.84
N VAL A 134 3.80 -22.79 30.45
CA VAL A 134 3.46 -21.53 29.77
C VAL A 134 4.53 -21.17 28.73
N VAL A 135 5.81 -21.36 29.04
CA VAL A 135 6.91 -21.11 28.09
C VAL A 135 6.83 -22.07 26.89
N LEU A 136 6.67 -23.37 27.16
CA LEU A 136 6.57 -24.38 26.10
C LEU A 136 5.32 -24.17 25.22
N GLU A 137 4.18 -23.92 25.85
CA GLU A 137 2.92 -23.62 25.16
C GLU A 137 3.05 -22.34 24.32
N SER A 138 3.69 -21.28 24.85
CA SER A 138 3.92 -20.03 24.11
C SER A 138 4.78 -20.26 22.87
N GLN A 139 5.84 -21.08 22.98
CA GLN A 139 6.66 -21.42 21.82
C GLN A 139 5.88 -22.24 20.80
N ALA A 140 5.09 -23.22 21.25
CA ALA A 140 4.23 -24.01 20.36
C ALA A 140 3.21 -23.12 19.62
N VAL A 141 2.57 -22.17 20.30
CA VAL A 141 1.63 -21.21 19.68
C VAL A 141 2.35 -20.30 18.68
N LYS A 142 3.56 -19.82 18.98
CA LYS A 142 4.39 -19.05 18.04
C LYS A 142 4.73 -19.87 16.78
N ASP A 143 5.15 -21.12 16.97
CA ASP A 143 5.53 -22.01 15.87
C ASP A 143 4.34 -22.35 14.97
N GLN A 144 3.19 -22.67 15.56
CA GLN A 144 1.96 -22.93 14.83
C GLN A 144 1.46 -21.69 14.07
N GLY A 145 1.44 -20.53 14.72
CA GLY A 145 1.02 -19.27 14.10
C GLY A 145 1.93 -18.86 12.95
N HIS A 146 3.25 -19.03 13.10
CA HIS A 146 4.21 -18.78 12.03
C HIS A 146 4.06 -19.74 10.86
N LEU A 147 3.88 -21.04 11.13
CA LEU A 147 3.67 -22.04 10.09
C LEU A 147 2.38 -21.76 9.30
N ALA A 148 1.28 -21.46 9.99
CA ALA A 148 -0.01 -21.15 9.36
C ALA A 148 0.08 -19.88 8.50
N ALA A 149 0.67 -18.82 9.04
CA ALA A 149 0.88 -17.58 8.29
C ALA A 149 1.79 -17.80 7.08
N THR A 150 2.85 -18.62 7.20
CA THR A 150 3.74 -18.95 6.09
C THR A 150 3.01 -19.74 5.00
N ALA A 151 2.16 -20.70 5.37
CA ALA A 151 1.37 -21.47 4.42
C ALA A 151 0.33 -20.58 3.69
N GLU A 152 -0.37 -19.71 4.43
CA GLU A 152 -1.28 -18.71 3.85
C GLU A 152 -0.53 -17.77 2.89
N HIS A 153 0.66 -17.30 3.29
CA HIS A 153 1.47 -16.43 2.45
C HIS A 153 1.93 -17.11 1.15
N GLN A 154 2.31 -18.39 1.22
CA GLN A 154 2.62 -19.17 0.02
C GLN A 154 1.40 -19.31 -0.90
N ALA A 155 0.22 -19.57 -0.34
CA ALA A 155 -1.02 -19.65 -1.10
C ALA A 155 -1.39 -18.29 -1.74
N ASP A 156 -1.27 -17.18 -0.99
CA ASP A 156 -1.51 -15.83 -1.47
C ASP A 156 -0.56 -15.46 -2.62
N ARG A 157 0.74 -15.74 -2.46
CA ARG A 157 1.74 -15.52 -3.51
C ARG A 157 1.44 -16.34 -4.76
N ALA A 158 1.13 -17.62 -4.59
CA ALA A 158 0.82 -18.51 -5.72
C ALA A 158 -0.42 -18.04 -6.47
N ALA A 159 -1.50 -17.71 -5.75
CA ALA A 159 -2.73 -17.19 -6.33
C ALA A 159 -2.49 -15.87 -7.08
N LEU A 160 -1.79 -14.92 -6.45
CA LEU A 160 -1.51 -13.62 -7.08
C LEU A 160 -0.61 -13.78 -8.32
N THR A 161 0.43 -14.61 -8.24
CA THR A 161 1.31 -14.91 -9.39
C THR A 161 0.51 -15.53 -10.53
N GLN A 162 -0.35 -16.51 -10.24
CA GLN A 162 -1.19 -17.15 -11.23
C GLN A 162 -2.13 -16.13 -11.90
N HIS A 163 -2.82 -15.30 -11.12
CA HIS A 163 -3.74 -14.30 -11.66
C HIS A 163 -3.06 -13.27 -12.56
N VAL A 164 -1.86 -12.81 -12.21
CA VAL A 164 -1.10 -11.86 -13.05
C VAL A 164 -0.56 -12.57 -14.30
N THR A 165 -0.15 -13.83 -14.19
CA THR A 165 0.28 -14.63 -15.34
C THR A 165 -0.88 -14.87 -16.31
N ASP A 166 -2.06 -15.24 -15.81
CA ASP A 166 -3.27 -15.42 -16.62
C ASP A 166 -3.69 -14.12 -17.32
N ALA A 167 -3.52 -12.98 -16.65
CA ALA A 167 -3.84 -11.66 -17.18
C ALA A 167 -3.06 -11.33 -18.48
N LEU A 168 -1.83 -11.82 -18.64
CA LEU A 168 -1.03 -11.67 -19.87
C LEU A 168 -1.72 -12.28 -21.10
N GLY A 169 -2.55 -13.32 -20.91
CA GLY A 169 -3.25 -14.01 -21.99
C GLY A 169 -4.64 -13.45 -22.34
N THR A 170 -5.07 -12.37 -21.68
CA THR A 170 -6.43 -11.84 -21.86
C THR A 170 -6.55 -10.93 -23.09
N ASN A 171 -7.78 -10.81 -23.61
CA ASN A 171 -8.12 -9.84 -24.65
C ASN A 171 -8.34 -8.43 -24.09
N ASP A 172 -8.53 -8.28 -22.78
CA ASP A 172 -8.55 -6.98 -22.10
C ASP A 172 -7.15 -6.38 -22.19
N ARG A 173 -7.01 -5.39 -23.08
CA ARG A 173 -5.74 -4.74 -23.37
C ARG A 173 -5.14 -4.08 -22.13
N ARG A 174 -5.97 -3.41 -21.32
CA ARG A 174 -5.49 -2.68 -20.12
C ARG A 174 -5.00 -3.66 -19.07
N LEU A 175 -5.73 -4.74 -18.82
CA LEU A 175 -5.31 -5.79 -17.89
C LEU A 175 -4.04 -6.51 -18.37
N ARG A 176 -3.98 -6.90 -19.65
CA ARG A 176 -2.79 -7.53 -20.25
C ARG A 176 -1.55 -6.66 -20.09
N ASN A 177 -1.65 -5.39 -20.46
CA ASN A 177 -0.57 -4.42 -20.31
C ASN A 177 -0.19 -4.19 -18.84
N SER A 178 -1.16 -4.19 -17.92
CA SER A 178 -0.89 -4.09 -16.47
C SER A 178 -0.10 -5.29 -15.95
N ALA A 179 -0.40 -6.49 -16.44
CA ALA A 179 0.38 -7.69 -16.13
C ALA A 179 1.79 -7.63 -16.73
N GLU A 180 1.95 -7.13 -17.96
CA GLU A 180 3.26 -6.89 -18.58
C GLU A 180 4.08 -5.85 -17.78
N TRP A 181 3.44 -4.79 -17.29
CA TRP A 181 4.05 -3.77 -16.44
C TRP A 181 4.70 -4.36 -15.18
N ILE A 182 4.04 -5.34 -14.58
CA ILE A 182 4.48 -6.02 -13.36
C ILE A 182 5.53 -7.11 -13.66
N LEU A 183 5.21 -8.05 -14.56
CA LEU A 183 6.01 -9.27 -14.74
C LEU A 183 7.14 -9.15 -15.76
N THR A 184 6.96 -8.33 -16.79
CA THR A 184 7.91 -8.25 -17.92
C THR A 184 8.77 -7.00 -17.82
N ALA A 185 8.14 -5.84 -17.58
CA ALA A 185 8.83 -4.56 -17.48
C ALA A 185 9.38 -4.28 -16.07
N HIS A 186 8.88 -5.00 -15.05
CA HIS A 186 9.24 -4.80 -13.64
C HIS A 186 9.15 -3.33 -13.17
N LYS A 187 8.21 -2.57 -13.73
CA LYS A 187 8.00 -1.15 -13.39
C LYS A 187 7.30 -0.99 -12.02
N THR A 188 6.48 -1.98 -11.66
CA THR A 188 5.80 -2.05 -10.35
C THR A 188 6.07 -3.39 -9.68
N GLN A 189 6.55 -3.36 -8.44
CA GLN A 189 6.63 -4.56 -7.62
C GLN A 189 5.25 -4.92 -7.07
N LEU A 190 4.84 -6.16 -7.18
CA LEU A 190 3.55 -6.64 -6.68
C LEU A 190 3.76 -7.58 -5.48
N PHE A 191 3.20 -7.24 -4.34
CA PHE A 191 3.32 -7.98 -3.09
C PHE A 191 2.00 -8.66 -2.75
N ALA A 192 2.06 -9.96 -2.48
CA ALA A 192 1.01 -10.64 -1.73
C ALA A 192 1.32 -10.48 -0.25
N ILE A 193 0.57 -9.66 0.48
CA ILE A 193 0.81 -9.41 1.90
C ILE A 193 -0.17 -10.21 2.76
N THR A 194 0.36 -10.83 3.81
CA THR A 194 -0.36 -11.79 4.65
C THR A 194 -0.22 -11.39 6.11
N PRO A 195 -1.29 -11.44 6.93
CA PRO A 195 -1.17 -11.18 8.36
C PRO A 195 -0.18 -12.14 9.04
N THR A 196 0.68 -11.62 9.92
CA THR A 196 1.52 -12.47 10.77
C THR A 196 0.63 -13.26 11.74
N GLY A 197 0.97 -14.51 12.06
CA GLY A 197 0.19 -15.33 13.00
C GLY A 197 0.11 -14.71 14.40
N ASP A 198 1.12 -13.93 14.79
CA ASP A 198 1.20 -13.21 16.06
C ASP A 198 0.68 -11.76 16.00
N SER A 199 -0.01 -11.36 14.91
CA SER A 199 -0.40 -9.97 14.63
C SER A 199 -1.04 -9.27 15.82
N TYR A 200 -2.02 -9.90 16.48
CA TYR A 200 -2.71 -9.33 17.64
C TYR A 200 -1.74 -8.99 18.79
N ALA A 201 -0.82 -9.90 19.14
CA ALA A 201 0.14 -9.70 20.22
C ALA A 201 1.16 -8.60 19.85
N ARG A 202 1.61 -8.62 18.60
CA ARG A 202 2.55 -7.65 18.04
C ARG A 202 2.00 -6.23 18.04
N LEU A 203 0.74 -6.06 17.63
CA LEU A 203 0.06 -4.76 17.63
C LEU A 203 -0.12 -4.20 19.05
N LEU A 204 -0.55 -5.01 20.02
CA LEU A 204 -0.63 -4.57 21.41
C LEU A 204 0.73 -4.14 21.95
N ARG A 205 1.79 -4.89 21.64
CA ARG A 205 3.17 -4.56 22.04
C ARG A 205 3.63 -3.22 21.45
N ALA A 206 3.17 -2.89 20.24
CA ALA A 206 3.45 -1.63 19.57
C ALA A 206 2.52 -0.47 19.97
N GLY A 207 1.57 -0.69 20.90
CA GLY A 207 0.59 0.32 21.32
C GLY A 207 -0.46 0.64 20.26
N LYS A 208 -0.72 -0.29 19.33
CA LYS A 208 -1.73 -0.19 18.25
C LYS A 208 -3.04 -0.87 18.64
N ASP A 209 -4.11 -0.63 17.88
CA ASP A 209 -5.44 -1.17 18.13
C ASP A 209 -5.66 -2.45 17.29
N PRO A 210 -5.56 -3.66 17.86
CA PRO A 210 -5.72 -4.90 17.09
C PRO A 210 -7.16 -5.15 16.61
N ALA A 211 -8.13 -4.33 17.01
CA ALA A 211 -9.48 -4.40 16.44
C ALA A 211 -9.55 -3.76 15.05
N LYS A 212 -8.62 -2.87 14.72
CA LYS A 212 -8.59 -2.12 13.45
C LYS A 212 -7.32 -2.39 12.63
N ASP A 213 -6.20 -2.49 13.33
CA ASP A 213 -4.87 -2.60 12.74
C ASP A 213 -4.50 -4.06 12.45
N GLU A 214 -3.52 -4.26 11.58
CA GLU A 214 -3.01 -5.59 11.21
C GLU A 214 -1.48 -5.52 10.99
N ALA A 215 -0.75 -6.54 11.43
CA ALA A 215 0.67 -6.70 11.12
C ALA A 215 0.83 -7.60 9.90
N PHE A 216 1.37 -7.08 8.81
CA PHE A 216 1.53 -7.79 7.54
C PHE A 216 2.99 -8.13 7.26
N PHE A 217 3.22 -9.28 6.61
CA PHE A 217 4.50 -9.65 6.01
C PHE A 217 4.26 -10.17 4.57
N PRO A 218 5.17 -9.91 3.60
CA PRO A 218 6.23 -8.90 3.64
C PRO A 218 5.65 -7.48 3.90
N PRO A 219 6.49 -6.44 4.13
CA PRO A 219 5.98 -5.15 4.56
C PRO A 219 5.16 -4.43 3.48
N GLY A 220 5.29 -4.84 2.21
CA GLY A 220 4.58 -4.24 1.08
C GLY A 220 4.97 -2.78 0.86
N THR A 221 6.26 -2.44 1.05
CA THR A 221 6.79 -1.07 0.96
C THR A 221 7.89 -0.93 -0.10
N GLY A 222 7.93 -1.83 -1.09
CA GLY A 222 9.05 -1.98 -2.03
C GLY A 222 10.20 -2.83 -1.45
N GLY A 223 11.07 -3.32 -2.32
CA GLY A 223 12.21 -4.17 -1.97
C GLY A 223 11.93 -5.67 -2.12
N ALA A 224 12.56 -6.49 -1.26
CA ALA A 224 12.44 -7.94 -1.34
C ALA A 224 11.04 -8.46 -0.96
N GLY A 225 10.65 -9.61 -1.51
CA GLY A 225 9.41 -10.29 -1.15
C GLY A 225 8.23 -10.05 -2.09
N ASP A 226 8.41 -9.35 -3.22
CA ASP A 226 7.39 -9.29 -4.27
C ASP A 226 7.18 -10.68 -4.92
N ILE A 227 6.13 -10.85 -5.71
CA ILE A 227 5.75 -12.14 -6.30
C ILE A 227 6.82 -12.72 -7.25
N THR A 228 7.73 -11.91 -7.79
CA THR A 228 8.83 -12.33 -8.65
C THR A 228 10.14 -12.61 -7.90
N ALA A 229 10.25 -12.11 -6.66
CA ALA A 229 11.40 -12.34 -5.77
C ALA A 229 11.20 -13.55 -4.85
N ALA A 230 12.25 -13.94 -4.12
CA ALA A 230 12.15 -14.94 -3.07
C ALA A 230 11.16 -14.49 -1.97
N ALA A 231 10.36 -15.44 -1.46
CA ALA A 231 9.44 -15.18 -0.36
C ALA A 231 10.21 -14.77 0.91
N LEU A 232 9.68 -13.78 1.63
CA LEU A 232 10.23 -13.36 2.91
C LEU A 232 9.57 -14.11 4.08
N THR A 233 10.28 -14.13 5.19
CA THR A 233 9.75 -14.57 6.49
C THR A 233 9.99 -13.49 7.54
N TYR A 234 9.40 -13.67 8.71
CA TYR A 234 9.51 -12.76 9.84
C TYR A 234 9.96 -13.50 11.10
N ASN A 235 10.50 -12.74 12.05
CA ASN A 235 10.94 -13.28 13.32
C ASN A 235 9.76 -13.53 14.27
N LYS A 236 9.32 -14.79 14.34
CA LYS A 236 8.26 -15.25 15.27
C LYS A 236 8.66 -15.23 16.74
N ASN A 237 9.96 -15.23 17.05
CA ASN A 237 10.44 -15.37 18.42
C ASN A 237 10.45 -14.03 19.15
N ASP A 238 10.57 -12.91 18.42
CA ASP A 238 10.61 -11.55 18.93
C ASP A 238 9.45 -10.69 18.38
N LEU A 239 8.52 -10.31 19.26
CA LEU A 239 7.37 -9.46 18.92
C LEU A 239 7.75 -7.99 18.68
N THR A 240 8.98 -7.59 19.03
CA THR A 240 9.50 -6.23 18.83
C THR A 240 10.34 -6.09 17.57
N ASP A 241 10.83 -7.22 17.04
CA ASP A 241 11.51 -7.27 15.75
C ASP A 241 10.48 -7.16 14.62
N ASN A 242 10.41 -5.99 14.01
CA ASN A 242 9.54 -5.71 12.86
C ASN A 242 10.29 -5.81 11.52
N SER A 243 11.44 -6.51 11.48
CA SER A 243 12.07 -6.82 10.21
C SER A 243 11.08 -7.58 9.32
N ASN A 244 10.91 -7.11 8.07
CA ASN A 244 9.95 -7.60 7.09
C ASN A 244 8.46 -7.52 7.50
N ILE A 245 8.12 -6.70 8.49
CA ILE A 245 6.74 -6.51 8.95
C ILE A 245 6.34 -5.04 8.80
N ASN A 246 5.12 -4.81 8.31
CA ASN A 246 4.47 -3.51 8.35
C ASN A 246 3.28 -3.55 9.33
N LEU A 247 3.29 -2.65 10.32
CA LEU A 247 2.20 -2.49 11.29
C LEU A 247 1.19 -1.47 10.78
N TYR A 248 0.27 -1.93 9.93
CA TYR A 248 -0.60 -1.05 9.15
C TYR A 248 -1.83 -0.61 9.95
N ASN A 249 -2.06 0.71 9.99
CA ASN A 249 -3.26 1.28 10.62
C ASN A 249 -4.49 0.96 9.77
N ASN A 250 -5.59 0.50 10.38
CA ASN A 250 -6.77 0.04 9.66
C ASN A 250 -6.50 -1.15 8.71
N GLY A 251 -5.49 -1.97 9.03
CA GLY A 251 -5.10 -3.15 8.24
C GLY A 251 -6.23 -4.17 8.02
N LYS A 252 -7.21 -4.23 8.92
CA LYS A 252 -8.31 -5.21 8.82
C LYS A 252 -9.37 -4.88 7.78
N ILE A 253 -9.47 -3.62 7.38
CA ILE A 253 -10.47 -3.15 6.41
C ILE A 253 -9.85 -2.85 5.05
N THR A 254 -8.52 -2.92 4.91
CA THR A 254 -7.87 -2.66 3.64
C THR A 254 -7.80 -3.92 2.76
N GLY A 255 -8.12 -3.76 1.47
CA GLY A 255 -7.91 -4.78 0.45
C GLY A 255 -6.50 -4.83 -0.12
N GLY A 256 -5.66 -3.85 0.24
CA GLY A 256 -4.36 -3.59 -0.36
C GLY A 256 -4.01 -2.10 -0.33
N TRP A 257 -2.86 -1.74 -0.86
CA TRP A 257 -2.51 -0.34 -1.11
C TRP A 257 -1.53 -0.23 -2.27
N ASN A 258 -1.45 0.96 -2.82
CA ASN A 258 -0.45 1.33 -3.81
C ASN A 258 0.39 2.49 -3.29
N ASN A 259 1.66 2.45 -3.65
CA ASN A 259 2.55 3.60 -3.64
C ASN A 259 3.38 3.57 -4.93
N PRO A 260 4.05 4.68 -5.29
CA PRO A 260 4.90 4.72 -6.47
C PRO A 260 5.90 3.55 -6.51
N GLY A 261 5.86 2.77 -7.60
CA GLY A 261 6.72 1.60 -7.82
C GLY A 261 6.31 0.30 -7.11
N TYR A 262 5.24 0.27 -6.29
CA TYR A 262 4.77 -0.98 -5.71
C TYR A 262 3.28 -1.04 -5.34
N VAL A 263 2.73 -2.25 -5.39
CA VAL A 263 1.35 -2.59 -5.03
C VAL A 263 1.36 -3.72 -4.04
N ALA A 264 0.52 -3.64 -3.01
CA ALA A 264 0.33 -4.70 -2.05
C ALA A 264 -1.13 -5.15 -2.05
N VAL A 265 -1.38 -6.46 -2.10
CA VAL A 265 -2.70 -7.07 -2.09
C VAL A 265 -2.83 -7.97 -0.86
N THR A 266 -3.83 -7.73 -0.02
CA THR A 266 -4.08 -8.54 1.17
C THR A 266 -4.79 -9.85 0.81
N LYS A 267 -4.38 -10.98 1.41
CA LYS A 267 -5.12 -12.26 1.36
C LYS A 267 -5.54 -12.68 -0.06
N ALA A 268 -4.61 -12.59 -1.01
CA ALA A 268 -4.89 -12.76 -2.44
C ALA A 268 -5.57 -14.10 -2.76
N SER A 269 -5.25 -15.17 -2.03
CA SER A 269 -5.83 -16.51 -2.21
C SER A 269 -7.33 -16.59 -1.86
N SER A 270 -7.84 -15.66 -1.07
CA SER A 270 -9.25 -15.59 -0.66
C SER A 270 -10.11 -14.70 -1.57
N LYS A 271 -9.49 -13.97 -2.50
CA LYS A 271 -10.18 -13.05 -3.40
C LYS A 271 -10.56 -13.76 -4.69
N SER A 272 -11.65 -13.31 -5.33
CA SER A 272 -11.97 -13.77 -6.68
C SER A 272 -10.94 -13.24 -7.68
N ARG A 273 -10.77 -13.97 -8.79
CA ARG A 273 -9.92 -13.54 -9.91
C ARG A 273 -10.28 -12.13 -10.37
N ASP A 274 -11.56 -11.84 -10.54
CA ASP A 274 -12.02 -10.55 -11.06
C ASP A 274 -11.71 -9.41 -10.08
N ALA A 275 -11.77 -9.65 -8.76
CA ALA A 275 -11.35 -8.69 -7.76
C ALA A 275 -9.84 -8.41 -7.81
N ILE A 276 -9.01 -9.44 -8.04
CA ILE A 276 -7.55 -9.27 -8.19
C ILE A 276 -7.21 -8.52 -9.48
N TRP A 277 -7.83 -8.89 -10.60
CA TRP A 277 -7.62 -8.23 -11.89
C TRP A 277 -8.03 -6.77 -11.86
N GLU A 278 -9.11 -6.45 -11.15
CA GLU A 278 -9.53 -5.08 -10.96
C GLU A 278 -8.50 -4.26 -10.17
N VAL A 279 -8.01 -4.80 -9.06
CA VAL A 279 -6.93 -4.17 -8.30
C VAL A 279 -5.70 -3.96 -9.18
N ILE A 280 -5.29 -4.93 -10.00
CA ILE A 280 -4.13 -4.78 -10.88
C ILE A 280 -4.33 -3.64 -11.91
N ARG A 281 -5.50 -3.54 -12.56
CA ARG A 281 -5.80 -2.44 -13.49
C ARG A 281 -5.75 -1.08 -12.79
N HIS A 282 -6.41 -0.99 -11.63
CA HIS A 282 -6.52 0.24 -10.84
C HIS A 282 -5.15 0.71 -10.35
N GLU A 283 -4.41 -0.18 -9.69
CA GLU A 283 -3.17 0.18 -9.03
C GLU A 283 -1.99 0.33 -10.00
N VAL A 284 -2.01 -0.32 -11.17
CA VAL A 284 -1.01 -0.01 -12.21
C VAL A 284 -1.31 1.33 -12.87
N GLN A 285 -2.58 1.75 -12.99
CA GLN A 285 -2.89 3.10 -13.52
C GLN A 285 -2.28 4.20 -12.67
N HIS A 286 -2.35 4.02 -11.36
CA HIS A 286 -1.70 4.88 -10.37
C HIS A 286 -0.20 5.07 -10.63
N ASP A 287 0.51 3.99 -10.95
CA ASP A 287 1.94 4.04 -11.30
C ASP A 287 2.19 4.57 -12.72
N ALA A 288 1.33 4.25 -13.68
CA ALA A 288 1.39 4.75 -15.06
C ALA A 288 1.16 6.27 -15.14
N ASP A 289 0.33 6.81 -14.24
CA ASP A 289 0.07 8.24 -14.11
C ASP A 289 1.14 8.98 -13.28
N LYS A 290 2.09 8.24 -12.69
CA LYS A 290 3.18 8.74 -11.84
C LYS A 290 2.75 9.56 -10.62
N HIS A 291 1.51 9.37 -10.13
CA HIS A 291 0.95 9.90 -8.87
C HIS A 291 1.04 11.42 -8.58
N LYS A 292 1.70 12.22 -9.41
CA LYS A 292 2.14 13.58 -9.03
C LYS A 292 2.13 14.59 -10.18
N GLY A 293 1.31 14.35 -11.20
CA GLY A 293 1.03 15.19 -12.36
C GLY A 293 1.84 16.49 -12.46
N ARG A 294 2.64 16.64 -13.52
CA ARG A 294 3.45 17.82 -13.88
C ARG A 294 2.78 19.18 -13.57
N GLU A 295 1.46 19.26 -13.77
CA GLU A 295 0.64 20.45 -13.50
C GLU A 295 0.69 20.91 -12.02
N ALA A 296 0.70 19.96 -11.07
CA ALA A 296 0.67 20.28 -9.65
C ALA A 296 1.90 21.01 -9.13
N PHE A 297 3.02 20.85 -9.83
CA PHE A 297 4.29 21.41 -9.44
C PHE A 297 4.76 22.56 -10.32
N ALA A 298 4.14 22.80 -11.49
CA ALA A 298 4.35 24.04 -12.23
C ALA A 298 3.97 25.28 -11.37
N GLY A 299 2.90 25.16 -10.58
CA GLY A 299 2.58 26.15 -9.54
C GLY A 299 3.65 26.24 -8.45
N LEU A 300 4.14 25.08 -7.97
CA LEU A 300 5.23 25.04 -6.97
C LEU A 300 6.56 25.60 -7.49
N ARG A 301 6.85 25.54 -8.78
CA ARG A 301 8.04 26.14 -9.39
C ARG A 301 8.01 27.66 -9.30
N GLN A 302 6.89 28.29 -9.65
CA GLN A 302 6.69 29.74 -9.46
C GLN A 302 6.77 30.13 -7.98
N THR A 303 6.27 29.25 -7.11
CA THR A 303 6.32 29.40 -5.66
C THR A 303 7.75 29.31 -5.12
N GLY A 304 8.51 28.31 -5.58
CA GLY A 304 9.90 28.06 -5.20
C GLY A 304 10.82 29.19 -5.65
N GLU A 305 10.63 29.75 -6.85
CA GLU A 305 11.38 30.92 -7.32
C GLU A 305 11.11 32.16 -6.45
N ALA A 306 9.85 32.38 -6.04
CA ALA A 306 9.49 33.45 -5.11
C ALA A 306 10.09 33.21 -3.71
N PHE A 307 10.15 31.96 -3.25
CA PHE A 307 10.69 31.58 -1.95
C PHE A 307 12.22 31.60 -1.87
N ASP A 308 12.90 31.14 -2.92
CA ASP A 308 14.36 31.19 -3.04
C ASP A 308 14.84 32.65 -3.05
N THR A 309 14.09 33.55 -3.69
CA THR A 309 14.34 35.00 -3.63
C THR A 309 14.23 35.56 -2.21
N LEU A 310 13.44 34.91 -1.34
CA LEU A 310 13.21 35.31 0.06
C LEU A 310 14.05 34.51 1.07
N GLY A 311 14.86 33.54 0.62
CA GLY A 311 15.64 32.65 1.48
C GLY A 311 14.81 31.71 2.35
N ILE A 312 13.57 31.41 1.94
CA ILE A 312 12.64 30.54 2.67
C ILE A 312 12.85 29.09 2.22
N THR A 313 13.11 28.18 3.15
CA THR A 313 13.34 26.78 2.83
C THR A 313 12.03 26.00 2.75
N HIS A 314 12.05 24.83 2.08
CA HIS A 314 10.90 23.93 2.07
C HIS A 314 10.50 23.41 3.44
N LYS A 315 11.47 23.27 4.36
CA LYS A 315 11.18 22.90 5.74
C LYS A 315 10.32 23.96 6.43
N ASP A 316 10.59 25.23 6.14
CA ASP A 316 9.80 26.34 6.68
C ASP A 316 8.37 26.31 6.14
N ILE A 317 8.19 25.92 4.87
CA ILE A 317 6.87 25.72 4.24
C ILE A 317 6.13 24.54 4.88
N ASP A 318 6.77 23.37 5.00
CA ASP A 318 6.19 22.18 5.61
C ASP A 318 5.77 22.46 7.07
N ASP A 319 6.63 23.15 7.84
CA ASP A 319 6.36 23.56 9.23
C ASP A 319 5.27 24.64 9.33
N MET A 320 5.16 25.54 8.34
CA MET A 320 4.07 26.54 8.23
C MET A 320 2.72 25.91 7.86
N VAL A 321 2.72 24.86 7.06
CA VAL A 321 1.52 24.15 6.58
C VAL A 321 1.02 23.14 7.62
N ALA A 322 1.92 22.50 8.37
CA ALA A 322 1.56 21.56 9.44
C ALA A 322 0.79 22.23 10.61
N GLY A 323 0.93 23.56 10.76
CA GLY A 323 0.25 24.34 11.80
C GLY A 323 0.86 24.18 13.21
N GLY A 324 0.31 24.91 14.19
CA GLY A 324 0.68 24.78 15.60
C GLY A 324 1.90 25.62 16.04
N ALA A 325 2.60 25.18 17.09
CA ALA A 325 3.70 25.94 17.69
C ALA A 325 4.92 26.11 16.76
N GLN A 326 5.17 25.15 15.87
CA GLN A 326 6.24 25.19 14.87
C GLN A 326 6.01 26.30 13.83
N GLN A 327 4.76 26.49 13.41
CA GLN A 327 4.37 27.58 12.50
C GLN A 327 4.71 28.94 13.10
N LEU A 328 4.41 29.14 14.39
CA LEU A 328 4.67 30.40 15.09
C LEU A 328 6.18 30.67 15.24
N ALA A 329 6.97 29.64 15.56
CA ALA A 329 8.42 29.74 15.69
C ALA A 329 9.10 30.07 14.35
N THR A 330 8.67 29.43 13.26
CA THR A 330 9.14 29.70 11.90
C THR A 330 8.79 31.13 11.48
N TYR A 331 7.56 31.57 11.77
CA TYR A 331 7.11 32.95 11.53
C TYR A 331 7.94 33.98 12.31
N GLN A 332 8.28 33.68 13.57
CA GLN A 332 9.09 34.56 14.41
C GLN A 332 10.54 34.65 13.91
N GLN A 333 11.14 33.55 13.46
CA GLN A 333 12.48 33.57 12.85
C GLN A 333 12.51 34.36 11.56
N LEU A 334 11.50 34.21 10.69
CA LEU A 334 11.37 34.97 9.44
C LEU A 334 11.16 36.47 9.67
N MET A 335 10.36 36.82 10.68
CA MET A 335 10.15 38.21 11.09
C MET A 335 11.42 38.85 11.67
N LEU A 336 12.26 38.07 12.34
CA LEU A 336 13.54 38.52 12.89
C LEU A 336 14.63 38.66 11.81
N SER A 337 14.70 37.74 10.84
CA SER A 337 15.71 37.77 9.78
C SER A 337 15.48 38.88 8.75
N LEU A 338 14.23 39.28 8.52
CA LEU A 338 13.86 40.24 7.48
C LEU A 338 13.55 41.67 7.99
N GLY A 339 13.86 42.00 9.24
CA GLY A 339 13.87 43.40 9.74
C GLY A 339 12.51 44.09 9.98
N GLY A 340 11.38 43.42 9.74
CA GLY A 340 10.02 43.94 9.98
C GLY A 340 9.49 44.95 8.94
N LYS A 341 8.19 45.16 8.71
CA LYS A 341 6.94 44.55 9.20
C LYS A 341 5.82 44.45 8.12
N PRO A 342 5.72 45.31 7.08
CA PRO A 342 4.67 45.16 6.05
C PRO A 342 5.06 44.26 4.88
N GLN A 343 6.27 44.41 4.33
CA GLN A 343 6.73 43.66 3.16
C GLN A 343 6.94 42.18 3.49
N VAL A 344 7.44 41.88 4.69
CA VAL A 344 7.57 40.52 5.21
C VAL A 344 6.21 39.88 5.41
N LEU A 345 5.27 40.59 6.04
CA LEU A 345 3.91 40.07 6.23
C LEU A 345 3.20 39.84 4.90
N ALA A 346 3.37 40.75 3.94
CA ALA A 346 2.85 40.59 2.58
C ALA A 346 3.48 39.39 1.87
N ALA A 347 4.80 39.21 1.97
CA ALA A 347 5.52 38.09 1.40
C ALA A 347 5.09 36.76 2.04
N VAL A 348 4.94 36.69 3.36
CA VAL A 348 4.50 35.48 4.06
C VAL A 348 3.03 35.17 3.77
N ASN A 349 2.18 36.18 3.61
CA ASN A 349 0.79 35.97 3.18
C ASN A 349 0.72 35.48 1.73
N ALA A 350 1.50 36.06 0.82
CA ALA A 350 1.61 35.60 -0.56
C ALA A 350 2.10 34.15 -0.63
N ALA A 351 3.16 33.84 0.12
CA ALA A 351 3.69 32.50 0.34
C ALA A 351 2.64 31.50 0.85
N LYS A 352 1.81 31.90 1.82
CA LYS A 352 0.74 31.05 2.35
C LYS A 352 -0.34 30.77 1.31
N VAL A 353 -0.74 31.78 0.54
CA VAL A 353 -1.71 31.64 -0.56
C VAL A 353 -1.15 30.68 -1.61
N GLU A 354 0.12 30.85 -1.96
CA GLU A 354 0.74 30.03 -3.00
C GLU A 354 0.98 28.59 -2.52
N GLY A 355 1.41 28.39 -1.28
CA GLY A 355 1.50 27.06 -0.66
C GLY A 355 0.14 26.36 -0.60
N ALA A 356 -0.94 27.08 -0.30
CA ALA A 356 -2.30 26.52 -0.34
C ALA A 356 -2.71 26.13 -1.76
N ARG A 357 -2.42 26.98 -2.76
CA ARG A 357 -2.67 26.70 -4.18
C ARG A 357 -1.91 25.46 -4.65
N ALA A 358 -0.62 25.39 -4.37
CA ALA A 358 0.22 24.23 -4.66
C ALA A 358 -0.34 22.93 -4.08
N MET A 359 -0.73 22.94 -2.80
CA MET A 359 -1.33 21.77 -2.17
C MET A 359 -2.67 21.39 -2.79
N ALA A 360 -3.48 22.37 -3.19
CA ALA A 360 -4.72 22.14 -3.91
C ALA A 360 -4.46 21.48 -5.28
N GLU A 361 -3.42 21.88 -6.00
CA GLU A 361 -3.05 21.22 -7.26
C GLU A 361 -2.56 19.78 -7.04
N VAL A 362 -1.78 19.52 -5.98
CA VAL A 362 -1.38 18.15 -5.59
C VAL A 362 -2.61 17.30 -5.28
N ASN A 363 -3.56 17.84 -4.52
CA ASN A 363 -4.82 17.16 -4.24
C ASN A 363 -5.63 16.89 -5.51
N LEU A 364 -5.61 17.84 -6.47
CA LEU A 364 -6.33 17.69 -7.73
C LEU A 364 -5.67 16.62 -8.59
N SER A 365 -4.34 16.59 -8.66
CA SER A 365 -3.61 15.55 -9.38
C SER A 365 -3.92 14.15 -8.83
N LYS A 366 -3.99 13.99 -7.51
CA LYS A 366 -4.40 12.72 -6.88
C LYS A 366 -5.85 12.37 -7.21
N TYR A 367 -6.76 13.34 -7.14
CA TYR A 367 -8.15 13.16 -7.57
C TYR A 367 -8.23 12.69 -9.03
N LYS A 368 -7.54 13.37 -9.96
CA LYS A 368 -7.54 13.01 -11.39
C LYS A 368 -7.04 11.58 -11.61
N THR A 369 -6.03 11.16 -10.86
CA THR A 369 -5.46 9.81 -10.92
C THR A 369 -6.46 8.74 -10.46
N GLU A 370 -7.05 8.91 -9.27
CA GLU A 370 -8.13 8.02 -8.80
C GLU A 370 -9.32 8.01 -9.77
N TYR A 371 -9.71 9.20 -10.26
CA TYR A 371 -10.81 9.34 -11.20
C TYR A 371 -10.57 8.58 -12.50
N ARG A 372 -9.36 8.66 -13.07
CA ARG A 372 -8.96 7.88 -14.25
C ARG A 372 -9.03 6.38 -13.97
N ALA A 373 -8.44 5.94 -12.87
CA ALA A 373 -8.39 4.53 -12.51
C ALA A 373 -9.81 3.92 -12.44
N TYR A 374 -10.74 4.61 -11.78
CA TYR A 374 -12.16 4.24 -11.71
C TYR A 374 -12.95 4.46 -13.00
N SER A 375 -12.67 5.51 -13.77
CA SER A 375 -13.39 5.80 -15.02
C SER A 375 -13.13 4.74 -16.10
N TYR A 376 -11.93 4.15 -16.08
CA TYR A 376 -11.50 3.06 -16.94
C TYR A 376 -11.76 1.66 -16.34
N GLN A 377 -12.44 1.57 -15.19
CA GLN A 377 -12.82 0.29 -14.59
C GLN A 377 -13.90 -0.38 -15.44
N GLU A 378 -13.49 -1.37 -16.21
CA GLU A 378 -14.36 -2.21 -17.06
C GLU A 378 -14.78 -3.47 -16.28
N GLY A 379 -16.07 -3.84 -16.31
CA GLY A 379 -16.51 -5.16 -15.84
C GLY A 379 -17.96 -5.28 -15.37
N ASP A 380 -18.36 -6.52 -15.07
CA ASP A 380 -19.67 -6.90 -14.50
C ASP A 380 -19.73 -6.79 -12.96
N MET A 381 -18.67 -6.26 -12.34
CA MET A 381 -18.63 -6.07 -10.89
C MET A 381 -19.69 -5.04 -10.47
N PRO A 382 -20.46 -5.30 -9.40
CA PRO A 382 -21.38 -4.31 -8.86
C PRO A 382 -20.64 -2.99 -8.57
N GLY A 383 -21.01 -1.92 -9.29
CA GLY A 383 -20.35 -0.62 -9.17
C GLY A 383 -19.34 -0.28 -10.28
N ALA A 384 -19.23 -1.08 -11.36
CA ALA A 384 -18.41 -0.71 -12.51
C ALA A 384 -18.90 0.61 -13.13
N TYR A 385 -18.12 1.67 -12.95
CA TYR A 385 -18.48 3.02 -13.36
C TYR A 385 -18.57 3.18 -14.88
N ALA A 386 -17.89 2.32 -15.65
CA ALA A 386 -17.96 2.32 -17.12
C ALA A 386 -19.38 2.11 -17.67
N ALA A 387 -20.29 1.47 -16.92
CA ALA A 387 -21.68 1.30 -17.33
C ALA A 387 -22.53 2.58 -17.17
N LEU A 388 -22.06 3.56 -16.39
CA LEU A 388 -22.76 4.82 -16.15
C LEU A 388 -22.53 5.81 -17.29
N ASP A 389 -23.55 6.62 -17.58
CA ASP A 389 -23.46 7.68 -18.59
C ASP A 389 -22.46 8.76 -18.17
N ASN A 390 -21.58 9.12 -19.11
CA ASN A 390 -20.61 10.20 -18.94
C ASN A 390 -20.82 11.34 -19.94
N SER A 391 -21.84 11.28 -20.80
CA SER A 391 -22.00 12.21 -21.93
C SER A 391 -22.67 13.54 -21.55
N VAL A 392 -23.46 13.57 -20.48
CA VAL A 392 -24.23 14.75 -20.07
C VAL A 392 -23.99 15.08 -18.60
N GLN A 393 -23.58 16.32 -18.31
CA GLN A 393 -23.46 16.83 -16.94
C GLN A 393 -24.78 17.45 -16.46
N ASN A 394 -25.71 16.63 -15.97
CA ASN A 394 -27.03 17.05 -15.49
C ASN A 394 -27.38 16.59 -14.07
N ARG A 395 -26.44 15.95 -13.37
CA ARG A 395 -26.63 15.47 -12.00
C ARG A 395 -26.15 16.53 -11.01
N PRO A 396 -27.04 17.17 -10.24
CA PRO A 396 -26.64 18.23 -9.33
C PRO A 396 -25.92 17.68 -8.09
N TYR A 397 -24.85 18.35 -7.69
CA TYR A 397 -24.18 18.17 -6.40
C TYR A 397 -23.65 19.52 -5.90
N GLY A 398 -24.31 20.07 -4.88
CA GLY A 398 -24.09 21.46 -4.46
C GLY A 398 -24.52 22.43 -5.57
N ALA A 399 -23.60 23.33 -5.96
CA ALA A 399 -23.82 24.32 -7.02
C ALA A 399 -23.38 23.84 -8.41
N HIS A 400 -22.90 22.59 -8.53
CA HIS A 400 -22.29 22.07 -9.75
C HIS A 400 -23.09 20.92 -10.35
N ASN A 401 -22.93 20.73 -11.66
CA ASN A 401 -23.50 19.58 -12.36
C ASN A 401 -22.40 18.61 -12.77
N PHE A 402 -22.66 17.34 -12.57
CA PHE A 402 -21.79 16.22 -12.90
C PHE A 402 -22.49 15.32 -13.91
N SER A 403 -21.73 14.51 -14.64
CA SER A 403 -22.30 13.34 -15.29
C SER A 403 -22.66 12.27 -14.26
N GLU A 404 -23.45 11.28 -14.66
CA GLU A 404 -23.81 10.18 -13.76
C GLU A 404 -22.57 9.40 -13.30
N ARG A 405 -21.71 9.04 -14.25
CA ARG A 405 -20.41 8.41 -13.97
C ARG A 405 -19.55 9.27 -13.06
N GLN A 406 -19.40 10.54 -13.41
CA GLN A 406 -18.50 11.43 -12.70
C GLN A 406 -18.93 11.62 -11.24
N LEU A 407 -20.24 11.79 -11.00
CA LEU A 407 -20.77 11.96 -9.65
C LEU A 407 -20.59 10.70 -8.80
N ALA A 408 -20.81 9.52 -9.38
CA ALA A 408 -20.66 8.25 -8.69
C ALA A 408 -19.21 8.02 -8.25
N ILE A 409 -18.25 8.25 -9.15
CA ILE A 409 -16.82 8.17 -8.84
C ILE A 409 -16.42 9.26 -7.84
N PHE A 410 -16.87 10.50 -8.05
CA PHE A 410 -16.53 11.62 -7.17
C PHE A 410 -16.96 11.35 -5.72
N ARG A 411 -18.18 10.84 -5.48
CA ARG A 411 -18.64 10.50 -4.12
C ARG A 411 -17.76 9.44 -3.47
N HIS A 412 -17.44 8.39 -4.22
CA HIS A 412 -16.53 7.34 -3.75
C HIS A 412 -15.16 7.90 -3.35
N ILE A 413 -14.57 8.74 -4.21
CA ILE A 413 -13.27 9.36 -3.91
C ILE A 413 -13.36 10.35 -2.74
N TYR A 414 -14.43 11.16 -2.68
CA TYR A 414 -14.63 12.15 -1.63
C TYR A 414 -14.77 11.51 -0.25
N ASP A 415 -15.52 10.41 -0.15
CA ASP A 415 -15.75 9.70 1.12
C ASP A 415 -14.51 8.88 1.55
N GLY A 416 -13.76 8.34 0.58
CA GLY A 416 -12.61 7.47 0.84
C GLY A 416 -11.27 8.18 1.00
N TYR A 417 -11.08 9.35 0.39
CA TYR A 417 -9.75 9.96 0.25
C TYR A 417 -9.68 11.39 0.80
N GLY A 418 -8.94 11.54 1.90
CA GLY A 418 -8.80 12.82 2.61
C GLY A 418 -8.24 13.98 1.77
N HIS A 419 -7.42 13.70 0.75
CA HIS A 419 -6.88 14.74 -0.14
C HIS A 419 -7.97 15.39 -1.00
N THR A 420 -8.89 14.59 -1.54
CA THR A 420 -10.01 15.07 -2.37
C THR A 420 -11.01 15.81 -1.51
N LYS A 421 -11.37 15.25 -0.35
CA LYS A 421 -12.25 15.91 0.61
C LYS A 421 -11.71 17.28 1.03
N LYS A 422 -10.43 17.33 1.43
CA LYS A 422 -9.76 18.58 1.81
C LYS A 422 -9.76 19.60 0.65
N GLY A 423 -9.33 19.20 -0.55
CA GLY A 423 -9.31 20.09 -1.72
C GLY A 423 -10.70 20.63 -2.09
N TRP A 424 -11.72 19.77 -2.03
CA TRP A 424 -13.10 20.14 -2.34
C TRP A 424 -13.70 21.09 -1.29
N ASP A 425 -13.47 20.83 -0.01
CA ASP A 425 -14.03 21.64 1.09
C ASP A 425 -13.32 23.00 1.22
N GLU A 426 -12.00 23.05 1.02
CA GLU A 426 -11.22 24.29 1.04
C GLU A 426 -11.43 25.13 -0.23
N ASN A 427 -11.72 24.48 -1.36
CA ASN A 427 -12.03 25.09 -2.66
C ASN A 427 -11.07 26.21 -3.10
N VAL A 428 -9.77 26.00 -2.88
CA VAL A 428 -8.71 26.97 -3.20
C VAL A 428 -8.67 27.26 -4.71
N THR A 429 -8.39 28.51 -5.08
CA THR A 429 -8.13 28.92 -6.47
C THR A 429 -6.75 28.43 -6.93
N LEU A 430 -6.76 27.60 -7.98
CA LEU A 430 -5.62 26.98 -8.63
C LEU A 430 -4.78 28.00 -9.43
N ALA A 431 -3.61 27.59 -9.92
CA ALA A 431 -2.73 28.46 -10.71
C ALA A 431 -3.38 28.88 -12.03
N SER A 432 -4.25 28.03 -12.57
CA SER A 432 -5.06 28.30 -13.76
C SER A 432 -6.18 29.33 -13.54
N GLY A 433 -6.39 29.81 -12.30
CA GLY A 433 -7.42 30.78 -11.95
C GLY A 433 -8.82 30.20 -11.70
N VAL A 434 -9.01 28.89 -11.91
CA VAL A 434 -10.24 28.18 -11.54
C VAL A 434 -10.14 27.67 -10.10
N THR A 435 -11.27 27.44 -9.42
CA THR A 435 -11.25 26.80 -8.09
C THR A 435 -11.09 25.29 -8.20
N PHE A 436 -10.65 24.64 -7.12
CA PHE A 436 -10.55 23.19 -7.04
C PHE A 436 -11.86 22.48 -7.47
N GLN A 437 -13.02 22.93 -6.95
CA GLN A 437 -14.31 22.35 -7.32
C GLN A 437 -14.58 22.47 -8.83
N GLN A 438 -14.31 23.64 -9.42
CA GLN A 438 -14.49 23.83 -10.86
C GLN A 438 -13.56 22.93 -11.67
N ALA A 439 -12.32 22.74 -11.24
CA ALA A 439 -11.38 21.85 -11.91
C ALA A 439 -11.81 20.38 -11.85
N VAL A 440 -12.30 19.91 -10.70
CA VAL A 440 -12.91 18.58 -10.53
C VAL A 440 -14.07 18.39 -11.50
N VAL A 441 -14.99 19.37 -11.57
CA VAL A 441 -16.17 19.32 -12.44
C VAL A 441 -15.78 19.35 -13.92
N ASN A 442 -14.82 20.18 -14.30
CA ASN A 442 -14.30 20.27 -15.66
C ASN A 442 -13.58 18.98 -16.09
N TYR A 443 -13.04 18.21 -15.15
CA TYR A 443 -12.35 16.95 -15.40
C TYR A 443 -13.31 15.74 -15.49
N TRP A 444 -14.31 15.81 -16.36
CA TRP A 444 -15.31 14.75 -16.51
C TRP A 444 -14.90 13.65 -17.50
N ASN A 445 -14.11 14.00 -18.53
CA ASN A 445 -13.56 13.06 -19.51
C ASN A 445 -12.04 12.94 -19.36
N PRO A 446 -11.53 11.83 -18.81
CA PRO A 446 -10.10 11.66 -18.60
C PRO A 446 -9.28 11.55 -19.89
N ASP A 447 -9.90 11.11 -21.00
CA ASP A 447 -9.22 10.93 -22.28
C ASP A 447 -8.74 12.24 -22.89
N ASN A 448 -9.30 13.38 -22.48
CA ASN A 448 -8.90 14.70 -22.96
C ASN A 448 -7.46 15.08 -22.57
N GLU A 449 -6.91 14.49 -21.51
CA GLU A 449 -5.52 14.73 -21.07
C GLU A 449 -4.51 13.77 -21.72
N GLY A 450 -4.97 12.71 -22.40
CA GLY A 450 -4.11 11.77 -23.13
C GLY A 450 -3.17 10.92 -22.27
N ALA A 451 -3.49 10.70 -20.99
CA ALA A 451 -2.75 9.81 -20.09
C ALA A 451 -2.70 8.37 -20.63
N ASN A 452 -1.72 7.57 -20.20
CA ASN A 452 -1.55 6.16 -20.58
C ASN A 452 -2.69 5.27 -20.02
N LYS A 453 -3.88 5.40 -20.61
CA LYS A 453 -5.12 4.73 -20.14
C LYS A 453 -5.07 3.21 -20.23
N TYR A 454 -4.17 2.69 -21.07
CA TYR A 454 -4.00 1.26 -21.29
C TYR A 454 -2.88 0.65 -20.46
N ASN A 455 -2.28 1.38 -19.51
CA ASN A 455 -1.20 0.87 -18.66
C ASN A 455 -0.03 0.23 -19.44
N SER A 456 0.25 0.73 -20.65
CA SER A 456 1.26 0.13 -21.53
C SER A 456 2.66 0.56 -21.10
N ALA A 457 3.48 -0.39 -20.67
CA ALA A 457 4.87 -0.12 -20.27
C ALA A 457 5.69 0.52 -21.40
N ARG A 458 5.40 0.13 -22.65
CA ARG A 458 6.06 0.68 -23.85
C ARG A 458 5.68 2.13 -24.13
N ILE A 459 4.42 2.51 -23.90
CA ILE A 459 3.98 3.91 -24.02
C ILE A 459 4.65 4.75 -22.92
N ASP A 460 4.75 4.23 -21.69
CA ASP A 460 5.46 4.89 -20.60
C ASP A 460 6.95 5.10 -20.93
N ASP A 461 7.64 4.05 -21.42
CA ASP A 461 9.04 4.15 -21.87
C ASP A 461 9.21 5.18 -22.99
N PHE A 462 8.27 5.22 -23.94
CA PHE A 462 8.29 6.19 -25.03
C PHE A 462 8.12 7.63 -24.52
N TYR A 463 7.19 7.87 -23.60
CA TYR A 463 7.03 9.19 -22.97
C TYR A 463 8.24 9.58 -22.13
N LEU A 464 8.82 8.65 -21.38
CA LEU A 464 10.04 8.90 -20.61
C LEU A 464 11.23 9.24 -21.52
N ALA A 465 11.38 8.53 -22.64
CA ALA A 465 12.41 8.81 -23.63
C ALA A 465 12.22 10.19 -24.30
N LEU A 466 10.96 10.57 -24.62
CA LEU A 466 10.64 11.91 -25.10
C LEU A 466 11.02 12.97 -24.07
N ASP A 467 10.64 12.77 -22.81
CA ASP A 467 10.95 13.69 -21.73
C ASP A 467 12.46 13.80 -21.48
N GLN A 468 13.29 12.87 -21.95
CA GLN A 468 14.75 12.93 -21.86
C GLN A 468 15.41 13.78 -22.95
N LEU A 469 14.68 14.21 -23.98
CA LEU A 469 15.24 14.99 -25.08
C LEU A 469 15.40 16.47 -24.76
N GLY A 470 16.43 17.07 -25.37
CA GLY A 470 16.67 18.51 -25.41
C GLY A 470 17.33 19.10 -24.16
N ALA A 471 17.70 20.38 -24.25
CA ALA A 471 18.17 21.15 -23.11
C ALA A 471 16.98 21.51 -22.21
N LYS A 472 16.77 20.69 -21.18
CA LYS A 472 15.75 20.91 -20.16
C LYS A 472 16.06 22.17 -19.38
N GLU A 473 15.03 22.91 -19.02
CA GLU A 473 15.18 23.90 -17.96
C GLU A 473 15.63 23.19 -16.67
N ALA A 474 16.43 23.86 -15.84
CA ALA A 474 16.85 23.30 -14.57
C ALA A 474 15.60 22.91 -13.76
N LEU A 475 15.57 21.68 -13.23
CA LEU A 475 14.55 21.30 -12.26
C LEU A 475 14.74 22.16 -11.01
N THR A 476 13.65 22.67 -10.45
CA THR A 476 13.68 23.29 -9.12
C THR A 476 14.00 22.23 -8.06
N GLY A 477 14.41 22.67 -6.87
CA GLY A 477 14.62 21.78 -5.73
C GLY A 477 13.36 20.95 -5.40
N THR A 478 12.18 21.54 -5.61
CA THR A 478 10.88 20.86 -5.43
C THR A 478 10.68 19.76 -6.47
N GLU A 479 10.89 20.06 -7.75
CA GLU A 479 10.69 19.07 -8.82
C GLU A 479 11.63 17.86 -8.66
N THR A 480 12.87 18.12 -8.23
CA THR A 480 13.85 17.08 -7.90
C THR A 480 13.41 16.21 -6.71
N LYS A 481 12.97 16.82 -5.60
CA LYS A 481 12.50 16.10 -4.39
C LYS A 481 11.29 15.21 -4.67
N HIS A 482 10.42 15.61 -5.60
CA HIS A 482 9.19 14.90 -5.91
C HIS A 482 9.33 13.89 -7.06
N ASN A 483 10.54 13.75 -7.63
CA ASN A 483 10.89 12.85 -8.73
C ASN A 483 9.98 13.05 -9.95
N LEU A 484 9.79 14.31 -10.33
CA LEU A 484 8.89 14.67 -11.42
C LEU A 484 9.56 14.45 -12.78
N ASP A 485 8.72 14.22 -13.79
CA ASP A 485 9.17 14.22 -15.18
C ASP A 485 9.82 15.56 -15.54
N ALA A 486 10.72 15.48 -16.51
CA ALA A 486 11.56 16.56 -17.00
C ALA A 486 10.83 17.91 -17.18
N ALA A 487 11.49 19.01 -16.85
CA ALA A 487 11.05 20.35 -17.24
C ALA A 487 10.83 20.43 -18.77
N PRO A 488 9.90 21.27 -19.25
CA PRO A 488 9.76 21.50 -20.68
C PRO A 488 11.09 21.97 -21.27
N VAL A 489 11.27 21.66 -22.55
CA VAL A 489 12.45 22.08 -23.28
C VAL A 489 12.19 23.49 -23.78
N SER A 490 13.15 24.40 -23.59
CA SER A 490 13.06 25.73 -24.18
C SER A 490 12.91 25.62 -25.71
N ALA A 491 12.32 26.62 -26.36
CA ALA A 491 12.16 26.58 -27.82
C ALA A 491 13.50 26.37 -28.56
N ALA A 492 14.60 26.92 -28.03
CA ALA A 492 15.95 26.72 -28.57
C ALA A 492 16.59 25.37 -28.17
N GLY A 493 16.05 24.68 -27.18
CA GLY A 493 16.55 23.40 -26.69
C GLY A 493 15.92 22.19 -27.35
N LYS A 494 14.87 22.38 -28.18
CA LYS A 494 14.20 21.29 -28.87
C LYS A 494 15.16 20.56 -29.79
N GLU A 495 15.04 19.24 -29.84
CA GLU A 495 15.92 18.43 -30.66
C GLU A 495 15.43 18.44 -32.11
N HIS A 496 16.33 18.78 -33.03
CA HIS A 496 16.04 18.92 -34.45
C HIS A 496 16.85 17.93 -35.30
N ASP A 497 17.98 17.42 -34.80
CA ASP A 497 18.85 16.50 -35.53
C ASP A 497 18.35 15.06 -35.37
N VAL A 498 17.94 14.46 -36.49
CA VAL A 498 17.54 13.05 -36.60
C VAL A 498 18.64 12.08 -36.20
N ALA A 499 19.91 12.49 -36.32
CA ALA A 499 21.08 11.70 -35.97
C ALA A 499 21.55 11.93 -34.52
N SER A 500 20.91 12.85 -33.78
CA SER A 500 21.23 13.06 -32.36
C SER A 500 21.07 11.76 -31.59
N VAL A 501 21.95 11.54 -30.61
CA VAL A 501 21.92 10.33 -29.76
C VAL A 501 20.55 10.18 -29.08
N GLY A 502 19.94 11.29 -28.67
CA GLY A 502 18.61 11.31 -28.08
C GLY A 502 17.52 10.83 -29.03
N VAL A 503 17.44 11.37 -30.26
CA VAL A 503 16.42 10.96 -31.23
C VAL A 503 16.61 9.50 -31.66
N VAL A 504 17.86 9.06 -31.86
CA VAL A 504 18.14 7.65 -32.16
C VAL A 504 17.69 6.73 -31.01
N ALA A 505 17.94 7.11 -29.76
CA ALA A 505 17.46 6.37 -28.59
C ALA A 505 15.92 6.33 -28.53
N LEU A 506 15.25 7.46 -28.76
CA LEU A 506 13.79 7.54 -28.82
C LEU A 506 13.22 6.63 -29.93
N MET A 507 13.85 6.59 -31.10
CA MET A 507 13.44 5.74 -32.22
C MET A 507 13.58 4.25 -31.90
N ASN A 508 14.61 3.88 -31.14
CA ASN A 508 14.80 2.50 -30.65
C ASN A 508 13.72 2.11 -29.63
N VAL A 509 13.31 3.03 -28.76
CA VAL A 509 12.18 2.82 -27.83
C VAL A 509 10.88 2.72 -28.61
N ALA A 510 10.65 3.62 -29.57
CA ALA A 510 9.47 3.59 -30.44
C ALA A 510 9.36 2.26 -31.21
N ALA A 511 10.49 1.66 -31.60
CA ALA A 511 10.51 0.36 -32.27
C ALA A 511 9.99 -0.81 -31.40
N GLN A 512 9.89 -0.64 -30.08
CA GLN A 512 9.31 -1.64 -29.17
C GLN A 512 7.78 -1.54 -29.07
N LEU A 513 7.17 -0.45 -29.57
CA LEU A 513 5.71 -0.26 -29.53
C LEU A 513 5.00 -1.37 -30.30
N THR A 514 3.88 -1.84 -29.77
CA THR A 514 2.96 -2.70 -30.53
C THR A 514 2.14 -1.86 -31.52
N LYS A 515 1.50 -2.52 -32.48
CA LYS A 515 0.52 -1.88 -33.38
C LYS A 515 -0.56 -1.12 -32.61
N GLU A 516 -1.09 -1.73 -31.54
CA GLU A 516 -2.13 -1.12 -30.70
C GLU A 516 -1.60 0.13 -29.97
N ASP A 517 -0.36 0.10 -29.49
CA ASP A 517 0.28 1.25 -28.82
C ASP A 517 0.49 2.41 -29.80
N ALA A 518 1.00 2.12 -30.99
CA ALA A 518 1.19 3.12 -32.04
C ALA A 518 -0.15 3.75 -32.49
N ASN A 519 -1.20 2.95 -32.67
CA ASN A 519 -2.54 3.46 -32.99
C ASN A 519 -3.09 4.37 -31.89
N TYR A 520 -2.93 3.98 -30.62
CA TYR A 520 -3.35 4.80 -29.49
C TYR A 520 -2.61 6.15 -29.49
N LEU A 521 -1.28 6.15 -29.66
CA LEU A 521 -0.49 7.39 -29.70
C LEU A 521 -0.95 8.33 -30.82
N LEU A 522 -1.16 7.80 -32.02
CA LEU A 522 -1.50 8.62 -33.20
C LEU A 522 -2.95 9.14 -33.19
N HIS A 523 -3.89 8.40 -32.61
CA HIS A 523 -5.32 8.65 -32.81
C HIS A 523 -6.08 8.99 -31.53
N GLU A 524 -5.57 8.60 -30.36
CA GLU A 524 -6.31 8.67 -29.10
C GLU A 524 -5.59 9.46 -28.01
N SER A 525 -4.30 9.79 -28.16
CA SER A 525 -3.53 10.50 -27.14
C SER A 525 -3.25 11.97 -27.49
N PRO A 526 -4.03 12.92 -26.94
CA PRO A 526 -3.66 14.33 -26.97
C PRO A 526 -2.27 14.61 -26.38
N LEU A 527 -1.87 13.86 -25.34
CA LEU A 527 -0.59 14.01 -24.66
C LEU A 527 0.59 13.73 -25.59
N TYR A 528 0.49 12.71 -26.44
CA TYR A 528 1.49 12.40 -27.46
C TYR A 528 1.78 13.60 -28.35
N THR A 529 0.72 14.21 -28.90
CA THR A 529 0.86 15.38 -29.78
C THR A 529 1.53 16.54 -29.05
N ASN A 530 1.12 16.80 -27.81
CA ASN A 530 1.69 17.87 -26.98
C ASN A 530 3.17 17.62 -26.66
N LYS A 531 3.53 16.41 -26.23
CA LYS A 531 4.92 16.04 -25.88
C LYS A 531 5.84 16.08 -27.11
N ILE A 532 5.41 15.54 -28.25
CA ILE A 532 6.23 15.62 -29.47
C ILE A 532 6.49 17.08 -29.84
N ASN A 533 5.46 17.93 -29.83
CA ASN A 533 5.61 19.34 -30.17
C ASN A 533 6.45 20.13 -29.17
N SER A 534 6.52 19.70 -27.91
CA SER A 534 7.32 20.37 -26.88
C SER A 534 8.79 19.95 -26.87
N HIS A 535 9.13 18.74 -27.36
CA HIS A 535 10.49 18.20 -27.30
C HIS A 535 11.23 18.18 -28.65
N LEU A 536 10.52 18.19 -29.78
CA LEU A 536 11.10 18.00 -31.11
C LEU A 536 10.72 19.11 -32.10
N ASP A 537 11.64 19.41 -33.01
CA ASP A 537 11.44 20.26 -34.20
C ASP A 537 11.47 19.44 -35.52
N ASP A 538 11.23 20.10 -36.65
CA ASP A 538 10.61 19.49 -37.84
C ASP A 538 11.45 18.56 -38.76
N PRO A 539 12.74 18.25 -38.54
CA PRO A 539 13.28 16.99 -39.10
C PRO A 539 13.08 15.81 -38.15
N ALA A 540 13.48 15.95 -36.88
CA ALA A 540 13.40 14.88 -35.87
C ALA A 540 11.95 14.45 -35.59
N LYS A 541 11.05 15.42 -35.43
CA LYS A 541 9.62 15.18 -35.20
C LYS A 541 8.98 14.35 -36.31
N GLN A 542 9.22 14.71 -37.57
CA GLN A 542 8.65 14.00 -38.72
C GLN A 542 9.14 12.55 -38.77
N GLN A 543 10.43 12.32 -38.47
CA GLN A 543 11.01 10.98 -38.45
C GLN A 543 10.38 10.09 -37.36
N VAL A 544 10.15 10.63 -36.17
CA VAL A 544 9.48 9.91 -35.07
C VAL A 544 8.03 9.59 -35.43
N ILE A 545 7.29 10.56 -35.96
CA ILE A 545 5.90 10.35 -36.41
C ILE A 545 5.84 9.29 -37.51
N ALA A 546 6.73 9.34 -38.50
CA ALA A 546 6.80 8.38 -39.59
C ALA A 546 7.08 6.95 -39.07
N ARG A 547 7.96 6.81 -38.08
CA ARG A 547 8.25 5.51 -37.45
C ARG A 547 7.03 4.93 -36.74
N ILE A 548 6.33 5.74 -35.95
CA ILE A 548 5.12 5.29 -35.23
C ILE A 548 4.02 4.92 -36.24
N THR A 549 3.88 5.71 -37.31
CA THR A 549 2.93 5.43 -38.40
C THR A 549 3.28 4.11 -39.10
N GLN A 550 4.55 3.81 -39.32
CA GLN A 550 4.98 2.54 -39.89
C GLN A 550 4.56 1.35 -39.01
N ILE A 551 4.71 1.47 -37.69
CA ILE A 551 4.33 0.42 -36.73
C ILE A 551 2.81 0.24 -36.67
N ALA A 552 2.05 1.34 -36.71
CA ALA A 552 0.59 1.29 -36.77
C ALA A 552 0.06 0.56 -38.02
N ASN A 553 0.80 0.63 -39.13
CA ASN A 553 0.42 0.04 -40.40
C ASN A 553 0.91 -1.41 -40.61
N SER A 554 1.92 -1.88 -39.88
CA SER A 554 2.31 -3.30 -39.84
C SER A 554 1.29 -4.14 -39.11
#